data_AF-A0A3D5NYQ1-F1
#
_entry.id   AF-A0A3D5NYQ1-F1
#
_cell.length_a   1.000
_cell.length_b   1.000
_cell.length_c   1.000
_cell.angle_alpha   90.00
_cell.angle_beta   90.00
_cell.angle_gamma   90.00
#
_symmetry.space_group_name_H-M   'P 1'
#
loop_
_entity.id
_entity.type
_entity.pdbx_description
1 polymer ?
#
loop_
_entity_poly.entity_id
_entity_poly.type
_entity_poly.pdbx_seq_one_letter_code
_entity_poly.pdbx_strand_id
1 'polypeptide(L)'
;MNHIAVKNNERLSLTSIPRSDYERFLEHNTALLDDSANHCVTYFGVPEDGKIKLICGIANDNEHNIYLSCAEINRTEILPSFSKHHLAFQVFERE
;
A
#
# COMPACT_ATOMS: atom_id res chain seq x y z
N MET A 1 -12.08 -1.67 -7.77
CA MET A 1 -11.41 -2.61 -6.84
C MET A 1 -10.04 -2.03 -6.58
N ASN A 2 -9.81 -1.45 -5.41
CA ASN A 2 -8.61 -0.64 -5.12
C ASN A 2 -7.52 -1.44 -4.39
N HIS A 3 -7.82 -2.68 -4.01
CA HIS A 3 -6.90 -3.65 -3.44
C HIS A 3 -7.25 -5.06 -3.93
N ILE A 4 -6.33 -5.99 -3.74
CA ILE A 4 -6.55 -7.43 -3.86
C ILE A 4 -6.32 -8.06 -2.50
N ALA A 5 -7.23 -8.96 -2.09
CA ALA A 5 -7.06 -9.74 -0.88
C ALA A 5 -6.23 -10.99 -1.18
N VAL A 6 -5.13 -11.18 -0.45
CA VAL A 6 -4.27 -12.36 -0.56
C VAL A 6 -4.09 -13.01 0.80
N LYS A 7 -3.82 -14.31 0.81
CA LYS A 7 -3.49 -15.02 2.06
C LYS A 7 -2.02 -14.85 2.43
N ASN A 8 -1.72 -15.06 3.72
CA ASN A 8 -0.34 -15.09 4.18
C ASN A 8 0.48 -16.15 3.41
N ASN A 9 1.65 -15.77 2.89
CA ASN A 9 2.51 -16.56 2.01
C ASN A 9 1.92 -16.92 0.62
N GLU A 10 0.83 -16.28 0.21
CA GLU A 10 0.27 -16.51 -1.13
C GLU A 10 1.15 -15.85 -2.21
N ARG A 11 1.37 -16.58 -3.31
CA ARG A 11 2.11 -16.07 -4.46
C ARG A 11 1.16 -15.41 -5.42
N LEU A 12 1.40 -14.13 -5.69
CA LEU A 12 0.63 -13.33 -6.63
C LEU A 12 1.59 -12.65 -7.63
N SER A 13 1.15 -12.53 -8.88
CA SER A 13 1.84 -11.67 -9.84
C SER A 13 1.64 -10.19 -9.47
N LEU A 14 2.72 -9.40 -9.52
CA LEU A 14 2.65 -7.94 -9.35
C LEU A 14 1.74 -7.25 -10.38
N THR A 15 1.52 -7.88 -11.54
CA THR A 15 0.57 -7.39 -12.56
C THR A 15 -0.89 -7.60 -12.18
N SER A 16 -1.18 -8.45 -11.19
CA SER A 16 -2.53 -8.71 -10.69
C SER A 16 -2.98 -7.73 -9.61
N ILE A 17 -2.06 -6.95 -9.03
CA ILE A 17 -2.41 -5.93 -8.03
C ILE A 17 -3.07 -4.75 -8.75
N PRO A 18 -4.26 -4.29 -8.31
CA PRO A 18 -4.90 -3.15 -8.93
C PRO A 18 -4.04 -1.90 -8.76
N ARG A 19 -3.77 -1.23 -9.90
CA ARG A 19 -3.02 0.03 -9.94
C ARG A 19 -3.98 1.20 -9.81
N SER A 20 -3.64 2.14 -8.95
CA SER A 20 -4.41 3.34 -8.66
C SER A 20 -3.52 4.57 -8.73
N ASP A 21 -4.12 5.75 -8.93
CA ASP A 21 -3.41 7.02 -8.71
C ASP A 21 -3.03 7.17 -7.23
N TYR A 22 -1.98 7.95 -6.97
CA TYR A 22 -1.43 8.11 -5.62
C TYR A 22 -2.45 8.63 -4.61
N GLU A 23 -3.29 9.61 -4.99
CA GLU A 23 -4.29 10.19 -4.09
C GLU A 23 -5.32 9.15 -3.63
N ARG A 24 -5.81 8.33 -4.56
CA ARG A 24 -6.75 7.23 -4.25
C ARG A 24 -6.08 6.16 -3.42
N PHE A 25 -4.83 5.85 -3.71
CA PHE A 25 -4.05 4.88 -2.96
C PHE A 25 -3.81 5.35 -1.51
N LEU A 26 -3.46 6.62 -1.32
CA LEU A 26 -3.33 7.23 0.01
C LEU A 26 -4.65 7.15 0.77
N GLU A 27 -5.72 7.72 0.21
CA GLU A 27 -7.04 7.74 0.86
C GLU A 27 -7.52 6.33 1.21
N HIS A 28 -7.36 5.37 0.29
CA HIS A 28 -7.80 4.01 0.49
C HIS A 28 -7.06 3.31 1.63
N ASN A 29 -5.72 3.38 1.65
CA ASN A 29 -4.93 2.71 2.68
C ASN A 29 -5.09 3.38 4.04
N THR A 30 -5.22 4.71 4.10
CA THR A 30 -5.47 5.42 5.36
C THR A 30 -6.87 5.14 5.90
N ALA A 31 -7.88 5.03 5.02
CA ALA A 31 -9.24 4.67 5.43
C ALA A 31 -9.32 3.23 5.94
N LEU A 32 -8.56 2.28 5.38
CA LEU A 32 -8.48 0.92 5.91
C LEU A 32 -7.93 0.89 7.34
N LEU A 33 -6.95 1.73 7.66
CA LEU A 33 -6.35 1.79 9.00
C LEU A 33 -7.21 2.48 10.06
N ASP A 34 -8.36 3.06 9.68
CA ASP A 34 -9.35 3.54 10.65
C ASP A 34 -9.97 2.37 11.43
N ASP A 35 -10.01 1.18 10.80
CA ASP A 35 -10.41 -0.06 11.46
C ASP A 35 -9.24 -0.65 12.25
N SER A 36 -9.46 -0.92 13.53
CA SER A 36 -8.43 -1.40 14.45
C SER A 36 -7.97 -2.84 14.18
N ALA A 37 -8.72 -3.62 13.38
CA ALA A 37 -8.29 -4.93 12.93
C ALA A 37 -7.35 -4.86 11.72
N ASN A 38 -7.19 -3.67 11.11
CA ASN A 38 -6.30 -3.45 9.98
C ASN A 38 -4.94 -2.92 10.45
N HIS A 39 -3.88 -3.56 9.97
CA HIS A 39 -2.50 -3.21 10.31
C HIS A 39 -1.67 -3.07 9.04
N CYS A 40 -0.91 -1.96 8.94
CA CYS A 40 0.09 -1.83 7.89
C CYS A 40 1.24 -2.79 8.17
N VAL A 41 1.38 -3.81 7.33
CA VAL A 41 2.42 -4.85 7.47
C VAL A 41 3.56 -4.64 6.50
N THR A 42 3.33 -3.96 5.38
CA THR A 42 4.38 -3.66 4.41
C THR A 42 4.06 -2.42 3.60
N TYR A 43 5.08 -1.63 3.30
CA TYR A 43 5.00 -0.49 2.40
C TYR A 43 6.38 -0.30 1.76
N PHE A 44 6.47 -0.41 0.45
CA PHE A 44 7.75 -0.28 -0.26
C PHE A 44 7.58 0.18 -1.70
N GLY A 45 8.64 0.79 -2.24
CA GLY A 45 8.72 1.25 -3.63
C GLY A 45 9.62 0.35 -4.47
N VAL A 46 9.12 -0.10 -5.63
CA VAL A 46 9.89 -0.86 -6.63
C VAL A 46 10.08 0.01 -7.88
N PRO A 47 11.32 0.23 -8.36
CA PRO A 47 11.53 0.92 -9.61
C PRO A 47 11.06 0.04 -10.79
N GLU A 48 10.15 0.55 -11.62
CA GLU A 48 9.63 -0.12 -12.82
C GLU A 48 9.52 0.91 -13.96
N ASP A 49 10.16 0.64 -15.10
CA ASP A 49 10.05 1.43 -16.34
C ASP A 49 10.31 2.95 -16.18
N GLY A 50 11.28 3.33 -15.32
CA GLY A 50 11.62 4.74 -15.06
C GLY A 50 10.67 5.44 -14.07
N LYS A 51 9.63 4.77 -13.61
CA LYS A 51 8.73 5.20 -12.53
C LYS A 51 9.01 4.41 -11.26
N ILE A 52 8.35 4.79 -10.16
CA ILE A 52 8.36 4.03 -8.93
C ILE A 52 6.96 3.47 -8.73
N LYS A 53 6.88 2.16 -8.53
CA LYS A 53 5.67 1.46 -8.12
C LYS A 53 5.67 1.34 -6.61
N LEU A 54 4.75 2.05 -5.96
CA LEU A 54 4.48 1.88 -4.54
C LEU A 54 3.53 0.71 -4.33
N ILE A 55 3.85 -0.12 -3.35
CA ILE A 55 3.05 -1.27 -2.93
C ILE A 55 2.80 -1.11 -1.43
N CYS A 56 1.54 -1.20 -1.03
CA CYS A 56 1.14 -1.22 0.37
C CYS A 56 0.40 -2.52 0.66
N GLY A 57 0.70 -3.14 1.79
CA GLY A 57 -0.03 -4.27 2.33
C GLY A 57 -0.60 -3.95 3.70
N ILE A 58 -1.93 -4.05 3.80
CA ILE A 58 -2.69 -3.93 5.04
C ILE A 58 -3.23 -5.31 5.41
N ALA A 59 -2.77 -5.89 6.51
CA ALA A 59 -3.33 -7.14 7.02
C ALA A 59 -4.58 -6.86 7.85
N ASN A 60 -5.63 -7.62 7.63
CA ASN A 60 -6.83 -7.64 8.46
C ASN A 60 -6.82 -8.89 9.34
N ASP A 61 -6.79 -8.71 10.66
CA ASP A 61 -6.69 -9.82 11.61
C ASP A 61 -7.98 -10.65 11.69
N ASN A 62 -9.15 -10.01 11.50
CA ASN A 62 -10.45 -10.69 11.54
C ASN A 62 -10.70 -11.57 10.32
N GLU A 63 -10.34 -11.10 9.12
CA GLU A 63 -10.55 -11.82 7.87
C GLU A 63 -9.35 -12.70 7.50
N HIS A 64 -8.24 -12.59 8.24
CA HIS A 64 -6.98 -13.28 7.99
C HIS A 64 -6.44 -13.09 6.56
N ASN A 65 -6.72 -11.92 5.97
CA ASN A 65 -6.33 -11.55 4.62
C ASN A 65 -5.37 -10.35 4.64
N ILE A 66 -4.55 -10.25 3.61
CA ILE A 66 -3.67 -9.11 3.37
C ILE A 66 -4.19 -8.38 2.15
N TYR A 67 -4.62 -7.14 2.34
CA TYR A 67 -5.03 -6.23 1.29
C TYR A 67 -3.81 -5.59 0.66
N LEU A 68 -3.50 -5.99 -0.57
CA LEU A 68 -2.43 -5.40 -1.37
C LEU A 68 -3.01 -4.35 -2.31
N SER A 69 -2.45 -3.15 -2.25
CA SER A 69 -2.77 -2.04 -3.14
C SER A 69 -1.50 -1.55 -3.82
N CYS A 70 -1.64 -0.92 -4.99
CA CYS A 70 -0.51 -0.43 -5.77
C CYS A 70 -0.80 0.96 -6.35
N ALA A 71 0.22 1.81 -6.32
CA ALA A 71 0.23 3.08 -7.03
C ALA A 71 1.51 3.25 -7.86
N GLU A 72 1.39 3.94 -8.99
CA GLU A 72 2.52 4.29 -9.85
C GLU A 72 2.78 5.79 -9.73
N ILE A 73 4.01 6.16 -9.41
CA ILE A 73 4.42 7.55 -9.18
C ILE A 73 5.66 7.88 -10.01
N ASN A 74 5.82 9.15 -10.37
CA ASN A 74 7.06 9.60 -10.99
C ASN A 74 8.11 9.93 -9.94
N ARG A 75 9.39 9.68 -10.25
CA ARG A 75 10.54 9.93 -9.35
C ARG A 75 10.69 11.39 -8.93
N THR A 76 10.09 12.32 -9.67
CA THR A 76 10.23 13.76 -9.47
C THR A 76 9.04 14.38 -8.73
N GLU A 77 8.01 13.59 -8.41
CA GLU A 77 6.81 14.11 -7.75
C GLU A 77 7.01 14.21 -6.23
N ILE A 78 6.61 15.35 -5.67
CA ILE A 78 6.52 15.55 -4.23
C ILE A 78 5.18 15.00 -3.78
N LEU A 79 5.21 13.93 -2.99
CA LEU A 79 4.01 13.22 -2.56
C LEU A 79 3.68 13.53 -1.11
N PRO A 80 2.38 13.64 -0.74
CA PRO A 80 1.99 13.84 0.65
C PRO A 80 2.33 12.62 1.51
N SER A 81 3.08 12.83 2.60
CA SER A 81 3.58 11.74 3.45
C SER A 81 2.47 10.92 4.11
N PHE A 82 2.58 9.59 4.05
CA PHE A 82 1.67 8.66 4.71
C PHE A 82 1.73 8.77 6.24
N SER A 83 2.91 9.04 6.79
CA SER A 83 3.16 9.25 8.22
C SER A 83 2.38 10.42 8.80
N LYS A 84 2.00 11.39 7.96
CA LYS A 84 1.16 12.52 8.38
C LYS A 84 -0.25 12.06 8.71
N HIS A 85 -0.71 10.97 8.10
CA HIS A 85 -2.03 10.39 8.30
C HIS A 85 -2.02 9.27 9.34
N HIS A 86 -1.00 8.40 9.34
CA HIS A 86 -0.90 7.33 10.32
C HIS A 86 0.56 7.00 10.65
N LEU A 87 0.92 7.01 11.93
CA LEU A 87 2.29 6.79 12.41
C LEU A 87 2.87 5.41 12.04
N ALA A 88 2.00 4.43 11.74
CA ALA A 88 2.44 3.11 11.28
C ALA A 88 3.30 3.16 9.99
N PHE A 89 3.15 4.19 9.16
CA PHE A 89 3.94 4.34 7.94
C PHE A 89 5.30 5.02 8.17
N GLN A 90 5.57 5.56 9.36
CA GLN A 90 6.81 6.28 9.66
C GLN A 90 8.05 5.40 9.59
N VAL A 91 7.92 4.11 9.90
CA VAL A 91 9.03 3.16 9.79
C VAL A 91 9.34 2.91 8.31
N PHE A 92 8.31 2.66 7.51
CA PHE A 92 8.45 2.30 6.10
C PHE A 92 8.83 3.46 5.18
N GLU A 93 8.45 4.71 5.49
CA GLU A 93 8.89 5.88 4.73
C GLU A 93 10.37 6.25 4.96
N ARG A 94 11.03 5.62 5.94
CA ARG A 94 12.44 5.90 6.30
C ARG A 94 13.40 4.74 6.00
N GLU A 95 12.88 3.61 5.51
CA GLU A 95 13.66 2.48 4.97
C GLU A 95 14.08 2.74 3.51
#